data_AF-A0A2D0ILE7-F1
#
_entry.id   AF-A0A2D0ILE7-F1
#
_cell.length_a   1.000
_cell.length_b   1.000
_cell.length_c   1.000
_cell.angle_alpha   90.00
_cell.angle_beta   90.00
_cell.angle_gamma   90.00
#
_symmetry.space_group_name_H-M   'P 1'
#
loop_
_entity.id
_entity.type
_entity.pdbx_description
1 polymer ?
#
loop_
_entity_poly.entity_id
_entity_poly.type
_entity_poly.pdbx_seq_one_letter_code
_entity_poly.pdbx_strand_id
1 'polypeptide(L)'
;MSIREKVIRYQEECDDVLYEYWTTGEVKAKGTTTQDRTPLCGLVNTLMGKYGVSNKKLFQMVHHEFGVGHINELTHDQLPSAIEYLATKAIEGEFLGREELPKLEIHMDLSIELRNVNALHKNLAHLKNAWDKLNPHLFVLTPDIAHAFNGAKPRMACN
;
A
#
# COMPACT_ATOMS: atom_id res chain seq x y z
N MET A 1 -29.02 27.69 34.80
CA MET A 1 -29.77 28.01 33.56
C MET A 1 -31.25 27.75 33.82
N SER A 2 -32.09 28.78 33.72
CA SER A 2 -33.53 28.71 34.01
C SER A 2 -34.32 28.13 32.83
N ILE A 3 -35.54 27.63 33.06
CA ILE A 3 -36.41 27.11 31.99
C ILE A 3 -36.70 28.17 30.93
N ARG A 4 -36.78 29.46 31.29
CA ARG A 4 -36.94 30.56 30.34
C ARG A 4 -35.80 30.62 29.32
N GLU A 5 -34.55 30.47 29.75
CA GLU A 5 -33.39 30.53 28.85
C GLU A 5 -33.33 29.35 27.87
N LYS A 6 -33.88 28.19 28.24
CA LYS A 6 -34.01 27.06 27.33
C LYS A 6 -35.11 27.29 26.30
N VAL A 7 -36.25 27.83 26.73
CA VAL A 7 -37.40 28.13 25.85
C VAL A 7 -37.04 29.21 24.83
N ILE A 8 -36.39 30.30 25.26
CA ILE A 8 -35.96 31.40 24.38
C ILE A 8 -35.03 30.88 23.28
N ARG A 9 -34.02 30.07 23.64
CA ARG A 9 -33.08 29.49 22.69
C ARG A 9 -33.75 28.57 21.67
N TYR A 10 -34.66 27.72 22.12
CA TYR A 10 -35.41 26.84 21.22
C TYR A 10 -36.29 27.63 20.26
N GLN A 11 -36.89 28.74 20.72
CA GLN A 11 -37.68 29.63 19.86
C GLN A 11 -36.81 30.36 18.84
N GLU A 12 -35.66 30.90 19.24
CA GLU A 12 -34.71 31.54 18.31
C GLU A 12 -34.23 30.55 17.23
N GLU A 13 -33.88 29.32 17.61
CA GLU A 13 -33.47 28.29 16.64
C GLU A 13 -34.60 27.87 15.69
N CYS A 14 -35.85 27.82 16.16
CA CYS A 14 -36.99 27.47 15.33
C CYS A 14 -37.43 28.62 14.40
N ASP A 15 -37.40 29.87 14.88
CA ASP A 15 -37.81 31.05 14.11
C ASP A 15 -36.87 31.30 12.93
N ASP A 16 -35.56 31.15 13.10
CA ASP A 16 -34.58 31.31 12.02
C ASP A 16 -34.81 30.31 10.89
N VAL A 17 -35.03 29.03 11.23
CA VAL A 17 -35.27 27.95 10.26
C VAL A 17 -36.59 28.14 9.52
N LEU A 18 -37.64 28.57 10.24
CA LEU A 18 -38.96 28.87 9.66
C LEU A 18 -38.90 30.07 8.72
N TYR A 19 -38.16 31.11 9.09
CA TYR A 19 -38.00 32.31 8.26
C TYR A 19 -37.25 32.01 6.95
N GLU A 20 -36.16 31.23 7.00
CA GLU A 20 -35.44 30.80 5.80
C GLU A 20 -36.34 29.99 4.87
N TYR A 21 -37.11 29.03 5.40
CA TYR A 21 -38.06 28.25 4.59
C TYR A 21 -39.13 29.14 3.95
N TRP A 22 -39.70 30.07 4.70
CA TRP A 22 -40.74 30.98 4.19
C TRP A 22 -40.24 31.93 3.10
N THR A 23 -38.97 32.33 3.16
CA THR A 23 -38.38 33.30 2.23
C THR A 23 -37.70 32.68 1.02
N THR A 24 -37.16 31.47 1.16
CA THR A 24 -36.39 30.79 0.09
C THR A 24 -37.07 29.52 -0.45
N GLY A 25 -38.04 28.95 0.27
CA GLY A 25 -38.76 27.75 -0.13
C GLY A 25 -38.01 26.42 0.11
N GLU A 26 -36.79 26.46 0.65
CA GLU A 26 -35.95 25.28 0.90
C GLU A 26 -35.39 25.30 2.33
N VAL A 27 -35.30 24.13 2.97
CA VAL A 27 -34.61 23.98 4.27
C VAL A 27 -33.18 23.52 3.98
N LYS A 28 -32.20 24.40 4.18
CA LYS A 28 -30.78 24.02 4.09
C LYS A 28 -30.36 23.42 5.43
N ALA A 29 -29.85 22.19 5.41
CA ALA A 29 -29.22 21.61 6.60
C ALA A 29 -28.06 22.53 7.02
N LYS A 30 -28.00 22.91 8.30
CA LYS A 30 -26.89 23.72 8.83
C LYS A 30 -25.59 22.95 8.56
N GLY A 31 -24.73 23.52 7.73
CA GLY A 31 -23.42 22.96 7.40
C GLY A 31 -22.50 22.90 8.62
N THR A 32 -21.34 22.27 8.46
CA THR A 32 -20.38 22.08 9.55
C THR A 32 -19.56 23.35 9.84
N THR A 33 -19.35 23.64 11.13
CA THR A 33 -18.55 24.79 11.57
C THR A 33 -17.06 24.52 11.31
N THR A 34 -16.24 25.57 11.25
CA THR A 34 -14.78 25.43 11.12
C THR A 34 -14.17 24.55 12.20
N GLN A 35 -14.70 24.60 13.43
CA GLN A 35 -14.23 23.74 14.53
C GLN A 35 -14.52 22.26 14.25
N ASP A 36 -15.72 21.93 13.79
CA ASP A 36 -16.12 20.55 13.46
C ASP A 36 -15.19 19.96 12.39
N ARG A 37 -14.78 20.77 11.41
CA ARG A 37 -13.93 20.36 10.28
C ARG A 37 -12.44 20.23 10.62
N THR A 38 -12.01 20.67 11.80
CA THR A 38 -10.61 20.58 12.27
C THR A 38 -10.00 19.17 12.12
N PRO A 39 -10.65 18.07 12.56
CA PRO A 39 -10.12 16.72 12.36
C PRO A 39 -9.90 16.35 10.88
N LEU A 40 -10.82 16.71 9.99
CA LEU A 40 -10.66 16.46 8.55
C LEU A 40 -9.47 17.24 7.98
N CYS A 41 -9.32 18.51 8.35
CA CYS A 41 -8.17 19.33 7.97
C CYS A 41 -6.85 18.76 8.51
N GLY A 42 -6.84 18.27 9.76
CA GLY A 42 -5.69 17.62 10.38
C GLY A 42 -5.28 16.34 9.66
N LEU A 43 -6.26 15.53 9.25
CA LEU A 43 -6.02 14.34 8.43
C LEU A 43 -5.43 14.73 7.06
N VAL A 44 -6.02 15.69 6.37
CA VAL A 44 -5.52 16.17 5.07
C VAL A 44 -4.06 16.65 5.18
N ASN A 45 -3.71 17.42 6.20
CA ASN A 45 -2.33 17.86 6.44
C ASN A 45 -1.38 16.68 6.70
N THR A 46 -1.84 15.67 7.44
CA THR A 46 -1.08 14.44 7.69
C THR A 46 -0.83 13.68 6.39
N LEU A 47 -1.85 13.57 5.52
CA LEU A 47 -1.73 12.90 4.23
C LEU A 47 -0.81 13.64 3.26
N MET A 48 -0.88 14.97 3.24
CA MET A 48 0.05 15.80 2.48
C MET A 48 1.50 15.59 2.92
N GLY A 49 1.74 15.59 4.25
CA GLY A 49 3.09 15.43 4.79
C GLY A 49 3.67 14.03 4.61
N LYS A 50 2.84 12.98 4.76
CA LYS A 50 3.29 11.58 4.64
C LYS A 50 3.40 11.09 3.20
N TYR A 51 2.45 11.46 2.35
CA TYR A 51 2.32 10.87 1.00
C TYR A 51 2.59 11.88 -0.12
N GLY A 52 2.84 13.16 0.19
CA GLY A 52 3.10 14.19 -0.81
C GLY A 52 1.88 14.50 -1.71
N VAL A 53 0.69 14.05 -1.33
CA VAL A 53 -0.53 14.27 -2.11
C VAL A 53 -0.94 15.74 -2.04
N SER A 54 -1.37 16.31 -3.17
CA SER A 54 -1.80 17.71 -3.19
C SER A 54 -3.12 17.90 -2.43
N ASN A 55 -3.20 18.98 -1.65
CA ASN A 55 -4.39 19.39 -0.90
C ASN A 55 -5.65 19.41 -1.78
N LYS A 56 -5.53 19.97 -3.00
CA LYS A 56 -6.61 20.05 -3.99
C LYS A 56 -7.16 18.67 -4.34
N LYS A 57 -6.30 17.67 -4.53
CA LYS A 57 -6.73 16.30 -4.88
C LYS A 57 -7.52 15.66 -3.75
N LEU A 58 -7.07 15.81 -2.50
CA LEU A 58 -7.76 15.26 -1.33
C LEU A 58 -9.16 15.85 -1.18
N PHE A 59 -9.31 17.17 -1.30
CA PHE A 59 -10.62 17.80 -1.24
C PHE A 59 -11.51 17.44 -2.45
N GLN A 60 -10.95 17.32 -3.65
CA GLN A 60 -11.71 16.84 -4.82
C GLN A 60 -12.29 15.44 -4.61
N MET A 61 -11.56 14.54 -3.96
CA MET A 61 -12.06 13.20 -3.65
C MET A 61 -13.23 13.25 -2.67
N VAL A 62 -13.14 14.09 -1.63
CA VAL A 62 -14.26 14.30 -0.69
C VAL A 62 -15.46 14.95 -1.40
N HIS A 63 -15.23 15.94 -2.26
CA HIS A 63 -16.30 16.58 -3.03
C HIS A 63 -17.01 15.59 -3.95
N HIS A 64 -16.26 14.71 -4.61
CA HIS A 64 -16.81 13.71 -5.51
C HIS A 64 -17.64 12.65 -4.76
N GLU A 65 -17.13 12.14 -3.64
CA GLU A 65 -17.77 11.09 -2.85
C GLU A 65 -19.07 11.56 -2.19
N PHE A 66 -19.06 12.78 -1.64
CA PHE A 66 -20.19 13.32 -0.86
C PHE A 66 -21.09 14.27 -1.67
N GLY A 67 -20.77 14.52 -2.94
CA GLY A 67 -21.56 15.37 -3.84
C GLY A 67 -21.60 16.84 -3.42
N VAL A 68 -20.58 17.33 -2.73
CA VAL A 68 -20.49 18.72 -2.21
C VAL A 68 -19.54 19.57 -3.04
N GLY A 69 -19.83 20.86 -3.18
CA GLY A 69 -18.93 21.81 -3.86
C GLY A 69 -17.75 22.22 -2.97
N HIS A 70 -18.00 22.27 -1.67
CA HIS A 70 -17.03 22.64 -0.64
C HIS A 70 -17.21 21.83 0.65
N ILE A 71 -16.12 21.59 1.38
CA ILE A 71 -16.16 20.88 2.68
C ILE A 71 -17.06 21.54 3.74
N ASN A 72 -17.41 22.82 3.59
CA ASN A 72 -18.29 23.54 4.52
C ASN A 72 -19.76 23.08 4.38
N GLU A 73 -20.11 22.51 3.24
CA GLU A 73 -21.45 22.01 2.92
C GLU A 73 -21.66 20.59 3.44
N LEU A 74 -20.60 19.92 3.94
CA LEU A 74 -20.73 18.64 4.61
C LEU A 74 -21.62 18.80 5.83
N THR A 75 -22.61 17.93 5.95
CA THR A 75 -23.46 17.84 7.14
C THR A 75 -22.69 17.20 8.29
N HIS A 76 -23.22 17.34 9.51
CA HIS A 76 -22.58 16.78 10.71
C HIS A 76 -22.46 15.24 10.64
N ASP A 77 -23.36 14.57 9.92
CA ASP A 77 -23.36 13.11 9.73
C ASP A 77 -22.38 12.66 8.63
N GLN A 78 -22.20 13.48 7.59
CA GLN A 78 -21.27 13.20 6.49
C GLN A 78 -19.81 13.42 6.89
N LEU A 79 -19.56 14.33 7.81
CA LEU A 79 -18.20 14.71 8.19
C LEU A 79 -17.37 13.54 8.77
N PRO A 80 -17.86 12.73 9.73
CA PRO A 80 -17.16 11.52 10.17
C PRO A 80 -16.90 10.54 9.02
N SER A 81 -17.88 10.35 8.15
CA SER A 81 -17.77 9.47 6.98
C SER A 81 -16.70 9.95 6.00
N ALA A 82 -16.55 11.26 5.81
CA ALA A 82 -15.51 11.84 4.95
C ALA A 82 -14.10 11.63 5.51
N ILE A 83 -13.95 11.69 6.84
CA ILE A 83 -12.68 11.40 7.52
C ILE A 83 -12.31 9.92 7.33
N GLU A 84 -13.27 9.01 7.56
CA GLU A 84 -13.07 7.58 7.39
C GLU A 84 -12.74 7.21 5.93
N TYR A 85 -13.43 7.83 4.97
CA TYR A 85 -13.16 7.64 3.55
C TYR A 85 -11.71 7.97 3.20
N LEU A 86 -11.20 9.15 3.58
CA LEU A 86 -9.81 9.51 3.33
C LEU A 86 -8.80 8.62 4.07
N ALA A 87 -9.12 8.20 5.30
CA ALA A 87 -8.27 7.30 6.06
C ALA A 87 -8.17 5.92 5.39
N THR A 88 -9.29 5.37 4.93
CA THR A 88 -9.36 4.10 4.20
C THR A 88 -8.54 4.16 2.91
N LYS A 89 -8.70 5.22 2.11
CA LYS A 89 -7.94 5.45 0.88
C LYS A 89 -6.42 5.52 1.11
N ALA A 90 -6.01 6.02 2.27
CA ALA A 90 -4.61 6.03 2.68
C ALA A 90 -4.07 4.65 3.05
N ILE A 91 -4.90 3.81 3.70
CA ILE A 91 -4.54 2.44 4.05
C ILE A 91 -4.49 1.55 2.79
N GLU A 92 -5.41 1.76 1.85
CA GLU A 92 -5.45 1.08 0.55
C GLU A 92 -4.26 1.44 -0.35
N GLY A 93 -3.47 2.46 0.01
CA GLY A 93 -2.28 2.86 -0.72
C GLY A 93 -2.56 3.66 -1.99
N GLU A 94 -3.79 4.15 -2.21
CA GLU A 94 -4.13 4.98 -3.37
C GLU A 94 -3.36 6.32 -3.41
N PHE A 95 -2.82 6.73 -2.26
CA PHE A 95 -1.98 7.91 -2.09
C PHE A 95 -0.48 7.64 -2.21
N LEU A 96 -0.08 6.38 -2.33
CA LEU A 96 1.28 6.06 -2.73
C LEU A 96 1.44 6.56 -4.16
N GLY A 97 2.18 7.66 -4.34
CA GLY A 97 2.70 8.00 -5.65
C GLY A 97 3.45 6.78 -6.19
N ARG A 98 3.53 6.65 -7.52
CA ARG A 98 4.69 5.99 -8.09
C ARG A 98 5.88 6.83 -7.64
N GLU A 99 6.46 6.52 -6.49
CA GLU A 99 7.84 6.87 -6.26
C GLU A 99 8.54 6.34 -7.51
N GLU A 100 9.05 7.25 -8.34
CA GLU A 100 10.24 6.92 -9.09
C GLU A 100 11.24 6.54 -8.00
N LEU A 101 11.28 5.25 -7.66
CA LEU A 101 12.24 4.69 -6.74
C LEU A 101 13.55 5.37 -7.14
N PRO A 102 14.26 6.06 -6.21
CA PRO A 102 15.60 6.53 -6.53
C PRO A 102 16.26 5.31 -7.13
N LYS A 103 16.72 5.44 -8.39
CA LYS A 103 17.18 4.32 -9.20
C LYS A 103 18.26 3.63 -8.36
N LEU A 104 17.82 2.65 -7.58
CA LEU A 104 18.65 1.92 -6.66
C LEU A 104 19.33 1.01 -7.65
N GLU A 105 20.41 1.52 -8.24
CA GLU A 105 21.45 0.71 -8.84
C GLU A 105 21.99 -0.12 -7.68
N ILE A 106 21.23 -1.17 -7.33
CA ILE A 106 21.69 -2.27 -6.53
C ILE A 106 22.71 -2.95 -7.42
N HIS A 107 23.92 -2.39 -7.44
CA HIS A 107 25.07 -2.99 -8.09
C HIS A 107 25.55 -4.11 -7.17
N MET A 108 24.78 -5.21 -7.14
CA MET A 108 25.26 -6.45 -6.54
C MET A 108 26.39 -6.98 -7.41
N ASP A 109 27.63 -6.79 -6.95
CA ASP A 109 28.80 -7.38 -7.57
C ASP A 109 28.82 -8.90 -7.29
N LEU A 110 28.32 -9.66 -8.25
CA LEU A 110 28.33 -11.13 -8.26
C LEU A 110 29.57 -11.72 -8.95
N SER A 111 30.60 -10.90 -9.23
CA SER A 111 31.80 -11.34 -9.97
C SER A 111 32.57 -12.46 -9.26
N ILE A 112 32.55 -12.50 -7.94
CA ILE A 112 33.18 -13.55 -7.14
C ILE A 112 32.39 -14.86 -7.29
N GLU A 113 31.06 -14.82 -7.19
CA GLU A 113 30.24 -16.03 -7.33
C GLU A 113 30.29 -16.61 -8.73
N LEU A 114 30.31 -15.76 -9.75
CA LEU A 114 30.48 -16.22 -11.13
C LEU A 114 31.84 -16.89 -11.33
N ARG A 115 32.92 -16.38 -10.71
CA ARG A 115 34.24 -17.02 -10.75
C ARG A 115 34.25 -18.37 -10.03
N ASN A 116 33.62 -18.45 -8.86
CA ASN A 116 33.51 -19.68 -8.08
C ASN A 116 32.77 -20.77 -8.86
N VAL A 117 31.61 -20.45 -9.43
CA VAL A 117 30.81 -21.38 -10.24
C VAL A 117 31.59 -21.86 -11.45
N ASN A 118 32.29 -20.95 -12.15
CA ASN A 118 33.11 -21.30 -13.31
C ASN A 118 34.30 -22.21 -12.94
N ALA A 119 34.95 -21.96 -11.81
CA ALA A 119 36.03 -22.81 -11.31
C ALA A 119 35.50 -24.21 -10.95
N LEU A 120 34.37 -24.29 -10.24
CA LEU A 120 33.71 -25.55 -9.93
C LEU A 120 33.33 -26.33 -11.18
N HIS A 121 32.74 -25.66 -12.19
CA HIS A 121 32.38 -26.29 -13.45
C HIS A 121 33.59 -26.89 -14.16
N LYS A 122 34.70 -26.15 -14.27
CA LYS A 122 35.95 -26.64 -14.86
C LYS A 122 36.47 -27.85 -14.11
N ASN A 123 36.52 -27.79 -12.78
CA ASN A 123 36.98 -28.90 -11.95
C ASN A 123 36.11 -30.15 -12.14
N LEU A 124 34.78 -29.99 -12.15
CA LEU A 124 33.84 -31.08 -12.40
C LEU A 124 34.02 -31.68 -13.80
N ALA A 125 34.27 -30.85 -14.82
CA ALA A 125 34.55 -31.33 -16.17
C ALA A 125 35.86 -32.16 -16.21
N HIS A 126 36.90 -31.72 -15.51
CA HIS A 126 38.14 -32.49 -15.39
C HIS A 126 37.93 -33.83 -14.68
N LEU A 127 37.19 -33.83 -13.57
CA LEU A 127 36.85 -35.05 -12.84
C LEU A 127 36.03 -36.02 -13.71
N LYS A 128 35.03 -35.51 -14.43
CA LYS A 128 34.23 -36.32 -15.37
C LYS A 128 35.12 -36.94 -16.44
N ASN A 129 36.01 -36.16 -17.06
CA ASN A 129 36.92 -36.67 -18.08
C ASN A 129 37.89 -37.74 -17.54
N ALA A 130 38.39 -37.56 -16.31
CA ALA A 130 39.22 -38.55 -15.64
C ALA A 130 38.42 -39.84 -15.34
N TRP A 131 37.19 -39.67 -14.87
CA TRP A 131 36.26 -40.77 -14.62
C TRP A 131 35.94 -41.56 -15.91
N ASP A 132 35.59 -40.87 -17.00
CA ASP A 132 35.26 -41.52 -18.28
C ASP A 132 36.44 -42.36 -18.81
N LYS A 133 37.68 -41.93 -18.56
CA LYS A 133 38.90 -42.68 -18.90
C LYS A 133 39.14 -43.88 -17.98
N LEU A 134 38.88 -43.73 -16.69
CA LEU A 134 39.18 -44.74 -15.66
C LEU A 134 38.09 -45.81 -15.56
N ASN A 135 36.82 -45.43 -15.73
CA ASN A 135 35.63 -46.27 -15.50
C ASN A 135 35.64 -47.60 -16.26
N PRO A 136 36.03 -47.66 -17.56
CA PRO A 136 36.12 -48.94 -18.27
C PRO A 136 37.14 -49.90 -17.65
N HIS A 137 38.27 -49.38 -17.15
CA HIS A 137 39.33 -50.20 -16.55
C HIS A 137 38.96 -50.67 -15.13
N LEU A 138 38.26 -49.83 -14.36
CA LEU A 138 37.74 -50.23 -13.05
C LEU A 138 36.72 -51.34 -13.16
N PHE A 139 35.86 -51.32 -14.18
CA PHE A 139 34.88 -52.38 -14.39
C PHE A 139 35.53 -53.74 -14.69
N VAL A 140 36.73 -53.74 -15.29
CA VAL A 140 37.49 -54.96 -15.59
C VAL A 140 38.25 -55.47 -14.37
N LEU A 141 38.82 -54.56 -13.56
CA LEU A 141 39.70 -54.92 -12.44
C LEU A 141 38.94 -55.18 -11.12
N THR A 142 37.92 -54.37 -10.83
CA THR A 142 37.17 -54.38 -9.57
C THR A 142 35.70 -53.97 -9.78
N PRO A 143 34.85 -54.88 -10.31
CA PRO A 143 33.44 -54.58 -10.61
C PRO A 143 32.66 -54.05 -9.41
N ASP A 144 32.89 -54.59 -8.21
CA ASP A 144 32.20 -54.18 -6.98
C ASP A 144 32.45 -52.71 -6.63
N ILE A 145 33.69 -52.24 -6.82
CA ILE A 145 34.07 -50.84 -6.59
C ILE A 145 33.45 -49.95 -7.68
N ALA A 146 33.50 -50.38 -8.94
CA ALA A 146 32.89 -49.65 -10.04
C ALA A 146 31.36 -49.49 -9.85
N HIS A 147 30.68 -50.52 -9.35
CA HIS A 147 29.25 -50.48 -9.04
C HIS A 147 28.92 -49.55 -7.87
N ALA A 148 29.74 -49.51 -6.81
CA ALA A 148 29.54 -48.61 -5.66
C ALA A 148 29.58 -47.13 -6.06
N PHE A 149 30.53 -46.74 -6.91
CA PHE A 149 30.63 -45.36 -7.40
C PHE A 149 29.53 -44.99 -8.42
N ASN A 150 29.13 -45.93 -9.29
CA ASN A 150 28.06 -45.69 -10.28
C ASN A 150 26.64 -45.78 -9.68
N GLY A 151 26.45 -46.52 -8.59
CA GLY A 151 25.18 -46.65 -7.86
C GLY A 151 24.83 -45.46 -6.97
N ALA A 152 25.80 -44.59 -6.67
CA ALA A 152 25.60 -43.37 -5.90
C ALA A 152 25.08 -42.18 -6.75
N LYS A 153 24.47 -42.43 -7.91
CA LYS A 153 23.79 -41.39 -8.68
C LYS A 153 22.46 -41.07 -7.98
N PRO A 154 22.28 -39.91 -7.31
CA PRO A 154 20.98 -39.57 -6.75
C PRO A 154 20.02 -39.47 -7.93
N ARG A 155 18.94 -40.25 -7.87
CA ARG A 155 17.85 -40.21 -8.84
C ARG A 155 17.24 -38.81 -8.75
N MET A 156 17.67 -37.88 -9.61
CA MET A 156 16.96 -36.63 -9.81
C MET A 156 15.64 -37.00 -10.48
N ALA A 157 14.61 -37.21 -9.66
CA ALA A 157 13.24 -37.26 -10.10
C ALA A 157 12.85 -35.82 -10.48
N CYS A 158 12.73 -35.56 -11.78
CA CYS A 158 11.97 -34.42 -12.27
C CYS A 158 10.48 -34.76 -12.08
N ASN A 159 9.80 -33.98 -11.26
CA ASN A 159 8.34 -33.74 -11.30
C ASN A 159 8.14 -32.24 -11.42
#